data_AF-A0A377AQI1-F1
#
_entry.id   AF-A0A377AQI1-F1
#
_cell.length_a   1.000
_cell.length_b   1.000
_cell.length_c   1.000
_cell.angle_alpha   90.00
_cell.angle_beta   90.00
_cell.angle_gamma   90.00
#
_symmetry.space_group_name_H-M   'P 1'
#
loop_
_entity.id
_entity.type
_entity.pdbx_description
1 polymer ?
#
loop_
_entity_poly.entity_id
_entity_poly.type
_entity_poly.pdbx_seq_one_letter_code
_entity_poly.pdbx_strand_id
1 'polypeptide(L)'
;MDFGSSLLDMAVAQEQQHGRRVFMDFNRNPEAVPGDLPFTLDRLDDDVRAYLENNDALAASPIERLQRMNPLSISLYKMHGYDLTAQPLQFAMNNQHMNGGIEVDIWGQTSLPGCFAVGEVAGTPALPDQAVRR
;
A
#
# COMPACT_ATOMS: atom_id res chain seq x y z
N MET A 1 0.56 -3.07 19.84
CA MET A 1 0.36 -1.66 19.41
C MET A 1 0.27 -1.75 17.89
N ASP A 2 -0.93 -1.97 17.38
CA ASP A 2 -1.16 -2.35 15.97
C ASP A 2 -1.33 -1.08 15.15
N PHE A 3 -0.23 -0.38 14.91
CA PHE A 3 -0.27 0.92 14.24
C PHE A 3 -0.24 0.85 12.71
N GLY A 4 -0.28 -0.36 12.13
CA GLY A 4 -0.43 -0.61 10.69
C GLY A 4 0.50 0.22 9.79
N SER A 5 0.05 0.46 8.55
CA SER A 5 0.75 1.29 7.56
C SER A 5 0.83 2.77 7.96
N SER A 6 0.01 3.22 8.90
CA SER A 6 -0.11 4.63 9.29
C SER A 6 1.17 5.22 9.90
N LEU A 7 2.01 4.41 10.56
CA LEU A 7 3.30 4.92 11.07
C LEU A 7 4.28 5.23 9.95
N LEU A 8 4.32 4.41 8.91
CA LEU A 8 5.17 4.66 7.76
C LEU A 8 4.73 5.95 7.06
N ASP A 9 3.42 6.12 6.87
CA ASP A 9 2.83 7.33 6.28
C ASP A 9 3.17 8.58 7.09
N MET A 10 3.06 8.51 8.42
CA MET A 10 3.44 9.61 9.31
C MET A 10 4.94 9.92 9.25
N ALA A 11 5.80 8.91 9.24
CA ALA A 11 7.24 9.08 9.14
C ALA A 11 7.63 9.74 7.81
N VAL A 12 7.05 9.29 6.70
CA VAL A 12 7.25 9.89 5.38
C VAL A 12 6.77 11.35 5.36
N ALA A 13 5.58 11.62 5.90
CA ALA A 13 5.03 12.97 5.97
C ALA A 13 5.92 13.91 6.79
N GLN A 14 6.45 13.44 7.92
CA GLN A 14 7.37 14.20 8.76
C GLN A 14 8.68 14.53 8.03
N GLU A 15 9.27 13.58 7.31
CA GLU A 15 10.49 13.83 6.52
C GLU A 15 10.23 14.82 5.38
N GLN A 16 9.07 14.73 4.72
CA GLN A 16 8.67 15.69 3.68
C GLN A 16 8.43 17.10 4.25
N GLN A 17 7.85 17.22 5.45
CA GLN A 17 7.71 18.51 6.15
C GLN A 17 9.06 19.15 6.49
N HIS A 18 10.10 18.34 6.71
CA HIS A 18 11.47 18.81 6.86
C HIS A 18 12.20 19.09 5.52
N GLY A 19 11.50 19.03 4.39
CA GLY A 19 12.07 19.28 3.07
C GLY A 19 12.96 18.16 2.54
N ARG A 20 12.91 16.97 3.17
CA ARG A 20 13.68 15.80 2.73
C ARG A 20 12.87 14.98 1.73
N ARG A 21 13.60 14.27 0.86
CA ARG A 21 13.00 13.35 -0.12
C ARG A 21 13.18 11.92 0.39
N VAL A 22 12.09 11.17 0.39
CA VAL A 22 12.08 9.75 0.75
C VAL A 22 12.04 8.91 -0.53
N PHE A 23 12.76 7.80 -0.57
CA PHE A 23 12.88 6.95 -1.73
C PHE A 23 12.68 5.48 -1.37
N MET A 24 12.06 4.74 -2.28
CA MET A 24 11.95 3.29 -2.29
C MET A 24 12.95 2.71 -3.29
N ASP A 25 13.89 1.92 -2.78
CA ASP A 25 14.99 1.39 -3.59
C ASP A 25 14.75 -0.09 -3.90
N PHE A 26 14.41 -0.39 -5.16
CA PHE A 26 14.24 -1.77 -5.62
C PHE A 26 15.57 -2.48 -5.93
N ASN A 27 16.68 -1.73 -5.97
CA ASN A 27 17.97 -2.24 -6.44
C ASN A 27 18.80 -2.90 -5.34
N ARG A 28 18.36 -2.83 -4.08
CA ARG A 28 18.98 -3.50 -2.93
C ARG A 28 17.95 -3.93 -1.91
N ASN A 29 18.25 -5.01 -1.18
CA ASN A 29 17.47 -5.38 -0.01
C ASN A 29 17.66 -4.35 1.13
N PRO A 30 16.75 -4.31 2.12
CA PRO A 30 16.91 -3.49 3.30
C PRO A 30 18.25 -3.74 4.00
N GLU A 31 18.90 -2.65 4.42
CA GLU A 31 20.09 -2.71 5.25
C GLU A 31 19.70 -3.00 6.70
N ALA A 32 20.54 -3.76 7.40
CA ALA A 32 20.33 -3.98 8.83
C ALA A 32 20.46 -2.66 9.60
N VAL A 33 19.55 -2.41 10.53
CA VAL A 33 19.67 -1.31 11.47
C VAL A 33 20.64 -1.68 12.60
N PRO A 34 21.27 -0.71 13.30
CA PRO A 34 22.17 -1.00 14.41
C PRO A 34 21.50 -1.89 15.47
N GLY A 35 22.10 -3.05 15.73
CA GLY A 35 21.58 -4.04 16.68
C GLY A 35 20.66 -5.10 16.08
N ASP A 36 20.40 -5.06 14.77
CA ASP A 36 19.60 -6.06 14.06
C ASP A 36 20.47 -6.96 13.16
N LEU A 37 19.92 -8.11 12.80
CA LEU A 37 20.54 -9.06 11.87
C LEU A 37 20.32 -8.62 10.41
N PRO A 38 21.15 -9.11 9.47
CA PRO A 38 20.93 -8.90 8.03
C PRO A 38 19.55 -9.36 7.56
N PHE A 39 19.02 -8.68 6.56
CA PHE A 39 17.77 -9.07 5.90
C PHE A 39 17.91 -10.46 5.27
N THR A 40 16.91 -11.32 5.50
CA THR A 40 16.69 -12.57 4.76
C THR A 40 15.20 -12.82 4.66
N LEU A 41 14.78 -13.51 3.59
CA LEU A 41 13.40 -13.96 3.40
C LEU A 41 12.95 -14.93 4.52
N ASP A 42 13.89 -15.59 5.18
CA ASP A 42 13.59 -16.51 6.29
C ASP A 42 13.15 -15.81 7.58
N ARG A 43 13.32 -14.49 7.66
CA ARG A 43 12.95 -13.66 8.81
C ARG A 43 11.69 -12.83 8.57
N LEU A 44 10.98 -13.11 7.48
CA LEU A 44 9.67 -12.53 7.22
C LEU A 44 8.62 -13.24 8.08
N ASP A 45 7.54 -12.51 8.40
CA ASP A 45 6.36 -13.12 9.01
C ASP A 45 5.79 -14.21 8.08
N ASP A 46 5.21 -15.25 8.68
CA ASP A 46 4.79 -16.47 7.96
C ASP A 46 3.79 -16.17 6.83
N ASP A 47 2.91 -15.19 7.03
CA ASP A 47 1.92 -14.76 6.04
C ASP A 47 2.57 -14.03 4.85
N VAL A 48 3.55 -13.16 5.11
CA VAL A 48 4.33 -12.48 4.07
C VAL A 48 5.14 -13.50 3.27
N ARG A 49 5.78 -14.45 3.94
CA ARG A 49 6.54 -15.50 3.26
C ARG A 49 5.64 -16.38 2.40
N ALA A 50 4.53 -16.87 2.97
CA ALA A 50 3.56 -17.66 2.23
C ALA A 50 3.01 -16.90 1.02
N TYR A 51 2.75 -15.60 1.15
CA TYR A 51 2.34 -14.76 0.02
C TYR A 51 3.40 -14.71 -1.08
N LEU A 52 4.68 -14.50 -0.75
CA LEU A 52 5.75 -14.51 -1.75
C LEU A 52 5.92 -15.88 -2.40
N GLU A 53 5.84 -16.96 -1.63
CA GLU A 53 5.89 -18.35 -2.12
C GLU A 53 4.76 -18.63 -3.11
N ASN A 54 3.52 -18.29 -2.76
CA ASN A 54 2.35 -18.48 -3.61
C ASN A 54 2.41 -17.68 -4.92
N ASN A 55 3.24 -16.63 -4.98
CA ASN A 55 3.46 -15.82 -6.17
C ASN A 55 4.79 -16.13 -6.88
N ASP A 56 5.51 -17.18 -6.48
CA ASP A 56 6.87 -17.53 -6.91
C ASP A 56 7.87 -16.36 -6.84
N ALA A 57 7.69 -15.47 -5.86
CA ALA A 57 8.41 -14.20 -5.73
C ALA A 57 9.51 -14.26 -4.65
N LEU A 58 10.22 -15.39 -4.54
CA LEU A 58 11.34 -15.60 -3.61
C LEU A 58 12.72 -15.23 -4.18
N ALA A 59 12.77 -14.40 -5.22
CA ALA A 59 14.02 -13.95 -5.81
C ALA A 59 14.90 -13.18 -4.80
N ALA A 60 16.21 -13.13 -5.05
CA ALA A 60 17.16 -12.55 -4.12
C ALA A 60 17.02 -11.02 -4.03
N SER A 61 16.74 -10.33 -5.14
CA SER A 61 16.64 -8.87 -5.17
C SER A 61 15.18 -8.38 -5.21
N PRO A 62 14.86 -7.20 -4.65
CA PRO A 62 13.50 -6.66 -4.70
C PRO A 62 13.00 -6.40 -6.12
N ILE A 63 13.86 -5.96 -7.04
CA ILE A 63 13.48 -5.72 -8.44
C ILE A 63 13.05 -7.01 -9.16
N GLU A 64 13.67 -8.15 -8.88
CA GLU A 64 13.26 -9.44 -9.43
C GLU A 64 11.91 -9.91 -8.84
N ARG A 65 11.68 -9.66 -7.54
CA ARG A 65 10.37 -9.93 -6.93
C ARG A 65 9.29 -9.06 -7.57
N LEU A 66 9.56 -7.77 -7.76
CA LEU A 66 8.65 -6.87 -8.46
C LEU A 66 8.38 -7.32 -9.90
N GLN A 67 9.40 -7.77 -10.63
CA GLN A 67 9.26 -8.30 -11.98
C GLN A 67 8.35 -9.53 -12.03
N ARG A 68 8.41 -10.40 -11.01
CA ARG A 68 7.54 -11.58 -10.93
C ARG A 68 6.09 -11.23 -10.58
N MET A 69 5.91 -10.28 -9.66
CA MET A 69 4.60 -9.92 -9.10
C MET A 69 3.84 -8.91 -9.95
N ASN A 70 4.55 -7.93 -10.51
CA ASN A 70 3.96 -6.81 -11.25
C ASN A 70 4.95 -6.25 -12.30
N PRO A 71 5.19 -6.99 -13.39
CA PRO A 71 6.09 -6.56 -14.46
C PRO A 71 5.61 -5.28 -15.18
N LEU A 72 4.29 -5.02 -15.16
CA LEU A 72 3.70 -3.85 -15.79
C LEU A 72 4.13 -2.55 -15.11
N SER A 73 4.28 -2.54 -13.78
CA SER A 73 4.80 -1.36 -13.07
C SER A 73 6.19 -0.96 -13.55
N ILE A 74 7.09 -1.92 -13.77
CA ILE A 74 8.45 -1.63 -14.27
C ILE A 74 8.38 -0.99 -15.66
N SER A 75 7.53 -1.53 -16.53
CA SER A 75 7.34 -1.01 -17.88
C SER A 75 6.69 0.38 -17.89
N LEU A 76 5.73 0.63 -17.00
CA LEU A 76 5.05 1.91 -16.87
C LEU A 76 6.02 3.02 -16.47
N TYR A 77 6.81 2.82 -15.41
CA TYR A 77 7.81 3.79 -15.00
C TYR A 77 8.84 4.05 -16.09
N LYS A 78 9.32 2.98 -16.76
CA LYS A 78 10.28 3.09 -17.86
C LYS A 78 9.72 3.91 -19.03
N MET A 79 8.45 3.72 -19.39
CA MET A 79 7.76 4.50 -20.43
C MET A 79 7.68 5.99 -20.09
N HIS A 80 7.58 6.33 -18.81
CA HIS A 80 7.60 7.71 -18.31
C HIS A 80 9.01 8.23 -17.99
N GLY A 81 10.05 7.59 -18.52
CA GLY A 81 11.44 8.05 -18.40
C GLY A 81 12.10 7.73 -17.06
N TYR A 82 11.53 6.81 -16.28
CA TYR A 82 12.04 6.42 -14.97
C TYR A 82 12.41 4.94 -14.90
N ASP A 83 13.70 4.62 -14.86
CA ASP A 83 14.15 3.23 -14.77
C ASP A 83 14.28 2.74 -13.31
N LEU A 84 13.31 1.93 -12.86
CA LEU A 84 13.32 1.33 -11.52
C LEU A 84 14.51 0.38 -11.27
N THR A 85 15.14 -0.13 -12.33
CA THR A 85 16.29 -1.05 -12.25
C THR A 85 17.62 -0.31 -12.05
N ALA A 86 17.61 1.01 -12.14
CA ALA A 86 18.82 1.84 -12.07
C ALA A 86 18.77 2.89 -10.96
N GLN A 87 17.58 3.33 -10.54
CA GLN A 87 17.45 4.41 -9.56
C GLN A 87 16.27 4.20 -8.59
N PRO A 88 16.41 4.66 -7.32
CA PRO A 88 15.36 4.54 -6.31
C PRO A 88 14.15 5.43 -6.59
N LEU A 89 12.94 4.86 -6.60
CA LEU A 89 11.70 5.58 -6.83
C LEU A 89 11.40 6.56 -5.69
N GLN A 90 11.15 7.84 -6.00
CA GLN A 90 10.74 8.79 -4.98
C GLN A 90 9.35 8.44 -4.44
N PHE A 91 9.25 8.30 -3.11
CA PHE A 91 7.99 8.08 -2.43
C PHE A 91 7.24 9.42 -2.29
N ALA A 92 5.95 9.42 -2.59
CA ALA A 92 5.08 10.57 -2.46
C ALA A 92 3.81 10.18 -1.71
N MET A 93 3.29 11.10 -0.91
CA MET A 93 1.98 10.90 -0.29
C MET A 93 0.91 11.11 -1.36
N ASN A 94 0.00 10.15 -1.49
CA ASN A 94 -1.13 10.25 -2.39
C ASN A 94 -2.42 10.16 -1.56
N ASN A 95 -3.36 11.07 -1.81
CA ASN A 95 -4.68 11.01 -1.19
C ASN A 95 -5.54 10.00 -1.96
N GLN A 96 -5.29 8.70 -1.71
CA GLN A 96 -5.85 7.62 -2.51
C GLN A 96 -7.31 7.29 -2.19
N HIS A 97 -7.78 7.63 -0.98
CA HIS A 97 -9.14 7.29 -0.54
C HIS A 97 -9.81 8.49 0.13
N MET A 98 -10.99 8.86 -0.36
CA MET A 98 -11.90 9.73 0.38
C MET A 98 -12.68 8.87 1.37
N ASN A 99 -12.18 8.77 2.62
CA ASN A 99 -12.85 8.00 3.69
C ASN A 99 -14.12 8.68 4.23
N GLY A 100 -14.49 9.84 3.68
CA GLY A 100 -15.75 10.52 3.99
C GLY A 100 -16.77 10.31 2.86
N GLY A 101 -17.92 10.94 2.96
CA GLY A 101 -18.97 10.82 1.95
C GLY A 101 -20.33 11.17 2.53
N ILE A 102 -21.38 10.86 1.79
CA ILE A 102 -22.76 11.08 2.23
C ILE A 102 -23.11 10.02 3.28
N GLU A 103 -23.60 10.45 4.44
CA GLU A 103 -24.14 9.55 5.46
C GLU A 103 -25.36 8.82 4.88
N VAL A 104 -25.36 7.49 5.01
CA VAL A 104 -26.41 6.63 4.51
C VAL A 104 -26.81 5.58 5.54
N ASP A 105 -28.04 5.10 5.45
CA ASP A 105 -28.46 3.91 6.19
C ASP A 105 -27.92 2.61 5.56
N ILE A 106 -28.34 1.46 6.12
CA ILE A 106 -27.91 0.13 5.65
C ILE A 106 -28.38 -0.20 4.22
N TRP A 107 -29.28 0.60 3.64
CA TRP A 107 -29.79 0.46 2.28
C TRP A 107 -29.21 1.51 1.33
N GLY A 108 -28.26 2.33 1.80
CA GLY A 108 -27.66 3.41 1.02
C GLY A 108 -28.55 4.65 0.90
N GLN A 109 -29.64 4.76 1.67
CA GLN A 109 -30.52 5.92 1.62
C GLN A 109 -29.93 7.08 2.42
N THR A 110 -29.94 8.27 1.82
CA THR A 110 -29.48 9.51 2.45
C THR A 110 -30.55 10.12 3.36
N SER A 111 -30.21 11.23 4.04
CA SER A 111 -31.18 12.05 4.78
C SER A 111 -32.25 12.72 3.90
N LEU A 112 -32.07 12.75 2.57
CA LEU A 112 -33.09 13.20 1.62
C LEU A 112 -33.94 12.01 1.14
N PRO A 113 -35.25 11.97 1.43
CA PRO A 113 -36.12 10.86 1.04
C PRO A 113 -36.10 10.61 -0.48
N GLY A 114 -35.88 9.35 -0.86
CA GLY A 114 -35.78 8.94 -2.26
C GLY A 114 -34.42 9.19 -2.93
N CYS A 115 -33.43 9.70 -2.20
CA CYS A 115 -32.06 9.88 -2.68
C CYS A 115 -31.12 8.86 -2.02
N PHE A 116 -30.27 8.24 -2.84
CA PHE A 116 -29.36 7.15 -2.44
C PHE A 116 -27.92 7.46 -2.86
N ALA A 117 -26.96 7.05 -2.04
CA ALA A 117 -25.53 7.14 -2.31
C ALA A 117 -24.86 5.77 -2.10
N VAL A 118 -24.02 5.34 -3.03
CA VAL A 118 -23.41 4.00 -3.05
C VAL A 118 -21.96 4.04 -3.53
N GLY A 119 -21.13 3.13 -3.05
CA GLY A 119 -19.70 3.11 -3.38
C GLY A 119 -18.92 4.21 -2.66
N GLU A 120 -17.87 4.74 -3.28
CA GLU A 120 -16.95 5.72 -2.67
C GLU A 120 -17.63 7.03 -2.24
N VAL A 121 -18.79 7.38 -2.82
CA VAL A 121 -19.54 8.58 -2.42
C VAL A 121 -20.32 8.38 -1.11
N ALA A 122 -20.53 7.14 -0.66
CA ALA A 122 -21.11 6.87 0.66
C ALA A 122 -20.03 6.99 1.73
N GLY A 123 -20.33 7.72 2.82
CA GLY A 123 -19.37 8.00 3.91
C GLY A 123 -19.03 6.80 4.79
N THR A 124 -19.40 5.60 4.37
CA THR A 124 -19.12 4.33 5.04
C THR A 124 -18.30 3.45 4.10
N PRO A 125 -17.09 3.01 4.51
CA PRO A 125 -16.38 1.97 3.79
C PRO A 125 -17.26 0.72 3.80
N ALA A 126 -17.59 0.20 2.60
CA ALA A 126 -18.37 -1.00 2.32
C ALA A 126 -19.12 -1.62 3.52
N LEU A 127 -20.45 -1.46 3.54
CA LEU A 127 -21.35 -2.08 4.53
C LEU A 127 -20.90 -3.51 4.86
N PRO A 128 -20.63 -3.86 6.13
CA PRO A 128 -20.34 -5.24 6.48
C PRO A 128 -21.53 -6.13 6.11
N ASP A 129 -21.23 -7.35 5.68
CA ASP A 129 -22.15 -8.46 5.40
C ASP A 129 -22.87 -8.94 6.68
N GLN A 130 -23.59 -8.04 7.35
CA GLN A 130 -24.44 -8.30 8.51
C GLN A 130 -25.80 -7.63 8.33
N ALA A 131 -26.49 -8.01 7.24
CA ALA A 131 -27.92 -7.82 7.11
C ALA A 131 -28.63 -9.11 6.68
N VAL A 132 -28.15 -10.27 7.16
CA VAL A 132 -28.95 -11.50 7.23
C VAL A 132 -29.33 -11.71 8.69
N ARG A 133 -30.44 -11.10 9.12
CA ARG A 133 -31.32 -11.54 10.23
C ARG A 133 -32.50 -10.58 10.36
N ARG A 134 -33.55 -10.83 9.58
CA ARG A 134 -34.93 -10.97 10.06
C ARG A 134 -35.65 -11.96 9.17
#